data_AF-A0A974PSJ9-F1
#
_entry.id   AF-A0A974PSJ9-F1
#
_cell.length_a   1.000
_cell.length_b   1.000
_cell.length_c   1.000
_cell.angle_alpha   90.00
_cell.angle_beta   90.00
_cell.angle_gamma   90.00
#
_symmetry.space_group_name_H-M   'P 1'
#
loop_
_entity.id
_entity.type
_entity.pdbx_description
1 polymer ?
#
loop_
_entity_poly.entity_id
_entity_poly.type
_entity_poly.pdbx_seq_one_letter_code
_entity_poly.pdbx_strand_id
1 'polypeptide(L)' 'MVNALSVGDILDVVLTGVQPHRVLEVRTLAGSAAGSLTHRGHLALIACIDQGNSYSAEVIQRSGGSVVVRIERK' A
#
# COMPACT_ATOMS: atom_id res chain seq x y z
N MET A 1 3.13 -6.15 10.98
CA MET A 1 3.10 -7.62 10.74
C MET A 1 1.86 -7.94 9.93
N VAL A 2 2.01 -8.57 8.75
CA VAL A 2 0.91 -8.95 7.84
C VAL A 2 -0.09 -9.96 8.43
N ASN A 3 0.23 -10.58 9.56
CA ASN A 3 -0.63 -11.61 10.19
C ASN A 3 -1.98 -11.09 10.69
N ALA A 4 -2.11 -9.78 10.92
CA ALA A 4 -3.34 -9.16 11.41
C ALA A 4 -4.30 -8.72 10.28
N LEU A 5 -3.90 -8.83 9.01
CA LEU A 5 -4.74 -8.40 7.88
C LEU A 5 -5.76 -9.47 7.51
N SER A 6 -6.99 -9.04 7.30
CA SER A 6 -8.14 -9.82 6.84
C SER A 6 -8.58 -9.35 5.45
N VAL A 7 -9.23 -10.24 4.70
CA VAL A 7 -9.88 -9.87 3.43
C VAL A 7 -10.99 -8.85 3.72
N GLY A 8 -11.05 -7.78 2.95
CA GLY A 8 -11.93 -6.63 3.15
C GLY A 8 -11.32 -5.50 3.98
N ASP A 9 -10.14 -5.69 4.59
CA ASP A 9 -9.47 -4.61 5.30
C ASP A 9 -9.06 -3.50 4.32
N ILE A 10 -9.34 -2.26 4.72
CA ILE A 10 -8.90 -1.06 4.00
C ILE A 10 -7.64 -0.50 4.65
N LEU A 11 -6.62 -0.30 3.81
CA LEU A 11 -5.32 0.22 4.18
C LEU A 11 -5.07 1.55 3.47
N ASP A 12 -4.23 2.36 4.09
CA ASP A 12 -3.74 3.61 3.50
C ASP A 12 -2.46 3.36 2.72
N VAL A 13 -2.35 3.93 1.52
CA VAL A 13 -1.16 3.83 0.69
C VAL A 13 -0.35 5.10 0.84
N VAL A 14 0.85 4.98 1.39
CA VAL A 14 1.73 6.12 1.64
C VAL A 14 3.09 5.92 0.98
N LEU A 15 3.72 7.04 0.65
CA LEU A 15 5.11 7.04 0.23
C LEU A 15 6.03 7.23 1.42
N THR A 16 7.05 6.37 1.50
CA THR A 16 8.11 6.47 2.50
C THR A 16 9.49 6.43 1.85
N GLY A 17 10.52 6.79 2.62
CA GLY A 17 11.89 6.90 2.15
C GLY A 17 12.20 8.25 1.51
N VAL A 18 13.39 8.34 0.93
CA VAL A 18 13.92 9.55 0.28
C VAL A 18 14.34 9.22 -1.15
N GLN A 19 14.39 10.22 -2.04
CA GLN A 19 14.85 9.98 -3.40
C GLN A 19 16.31 9.47 -3.41
N PRO A 20 16.65 8.55 -4.35
CA PRO A 20 15.76 7.92 -5.33
C PRO A 20 15.00 6.70 -4.78
N HIS A 21 15.30 6.26 -3.56
CA HIS A 21 14.79 5.04 -2.94
C HIS A 21 13.48 5.28 -2.17
N ARG A 22 12.42 5.56 -2.92
CA ARG A 22 11.08 5.69 -2.37
C ARG A 22 10.33 4.36 -2.47
N VAL A 23 9.56 4.05 -1.44
CA VAL A 23 8.79 2.80 -1.33
C VAL A 23 7.33 3.14 -1.08
N LEU A 24 6.44 2.40 -1.74
CA LEU A 24 5.03 2.41 -1.41
C LEU A 24 4.80 1.50 -0.20
N GLU A 25 4.44 2.09 0.92
CA GLU A 25 4.08 1.39 2.15
C GLU A 25 2.56 1.38 2.29
N VAL A 26 2.00 0.25 2.71
CA VAL A 26 0.61 0.16 3.15
C VAL A 26 0.55 0.21 4.67
N ARG A 27 -0.33 1.05 5.19
CA ARG A 27 -0.55 1.25 6.63
C ARG A 27 -1.97 0.88 7.01
N THR A 28 -2.14 0.33 8.21
CA THR A 28 -3.48 0.14 8.78
C THR A 28 -4.10 1.50 9.10
N LEU A 29 -5.43 1.54 9.32
CA LEU A 29 -6.11 2.76 9.76
C LEU A 29 -5.58 3.30 11.10
N ALA A 30 -4.97 2.45 11.92
CA ALA A 30 -4.27 2.84 13.14
C ALA A 30 -2.86 3.41 12.89
N GLY A 31 -2.45 3.60 11.62
CA GLY A 31 -1.17 4.17 11.22
C GLY A 31 0.03 3.21 11.26
N SER A 32 -0.18 1.94 11.60
CA SER A 32 0.89 0.95 11.68
C SER A 32 1.28 0.40 10.31
N ALA A 33 2.58 0.26 10.03
CA ALA A 33 3.06 -0.34 8.79
C ALA A 33 2.61 -1.80 8.67
N ALA A 34 1.83 -2.07 7.63
CA ALA A 34 1.31 -3.40 7.32
C ALA A 34 2.27 -4.16 6.39
N GLY A 35 2.88 -3.46 5.44
CA GLY A 35 3.86 -4.00 4.48
C GLY A 35 4.19 -3.00 3.37
N SER A 36 4.90 -3.46 2.34
CA SER A 36 5.22 -2.66 1.14
C SER A 36 4.56 -3.22 -0.11
N LEU A 37 4.20 -2.34 -1.05
CA LEU A 37 3.65 -2.72 -2.35
C LEU A 37 4.79 -3.02 -3.33
N THR A 38 4.79 -4.23 -3.86
CA THR A 38 5.77 -4.74 -4.82
C THR A 38 5.09 -4.99 -6.18
N HIS A 39 4.62 -3.92 -6.83
CA HIS A 39 3.93 -4.01 -8.12
C HIS A 39 4.80 -3.44 -9.26
N ARG A 40 4.75 -4.03 -10.47
CA ARG A 40 5.54 -3.53 -11.63
C ARG A 40 5.20 -2.08 -12.01
N GLY A 41 3.96 -1.63 -11.77
CA GLY A 41 3.52 -0.24 -11.99
C GLY A 41 3.73 0.73 -10.81
N HIS A 42 4.48 0.35 -9.76
CA HIS A 42 4.62 1.19 -8.56
C HIS A 42 5.20 2.59 -8.84
N LEU A 43 6.07 2.75 -9.85
CA LEU A 43 6.62 4.05 -10.23
C LEU A 43 5.54 5.04 -10.70
N ALA A 44 4.52 4.56 -11.41
CA ALA A 44 3.40 5.41 -11.84
C ALA A 44 2.56 5.88 -10.65
N LEU A 45 2.28 4.97 -9.69
CA LEU A 45 1.62 5.33 -8.44
C LEU A 45 2.43 6.35 -7.63
N ILE A 46 3.76 6.20 -7.60
CA ILE A 46 4.63 7.18 -6.94
C ILE A 46 4.51 8.56 -7.58
N ALA A 47 4.58 8.63 -8.90
CA ALA A 47 4.40 9.90 -9.62
C ALA A 47 3.03 10.53 -9.36
N CYS A 48 1.95 9.73 -9.32
CA CYS A 48 0.62 10.25 -9.01
C CYS A 48 0.53 10.77 -7.57
N ILE A 49 1.13 10.08 -6.59
CA ILE A 49 1.12 10.55 -5.20
C ILE A 49 1.93 11.83 -5.04
N ASP A 50 3.07 11.96 -5.73
CA ASP A 50 3.84 13.23 -5.76
C ASP A 50 3.03 14.40 -6.35
N GLN A 51 2.07 14.13 -7.22
CA GLN A 51 1.14 15.12 -7.76
C GLN A 51 -0.02 15.45 -6.81
N GLY A 52 -0.02 14.91 -5.59
CA GLY A 52 -1.05 15.14 -4.57
C GLY A 52 -2.22 14.16 -4.60
N ASN A 53 -2.14 13.08 -5.37
CA ASN A 53 -3.18 12.04 -5.34
C ASN A 53 -3.02 11.14 -4.10
N SER A 54 -4.15 10.69 -3.57
CA SER A 54 -4.20 9.76 -2.44
C SER A 54 -4.87 8.45 -2.85
N TYR A 55 -4.43 7.34 -2.28
CA TYR A 55 -4.90 6.01 -2.63
C TYR A 55 -5.18 5.18 -1.37
N SER A 56 -6.14 4.28 -1.48
CA SER A 56 -6.40 3.21 -0.52
C SER A 56 -6.08 1.85 -1.15
N ALA A 57 -5.89 0.86 -0.29
CA ALA A 57 -5.67 -0.52 -0.69
C ALA A 57 -6.65 -1.43 0.06
N GLU A 58 -7.54 -2.11 -0.66
CA GLU A 58 -8.41 -3.14 -0.09
C GLU A 58 -7.75 -4.50 -0.20
N VAL A 59 -7.69 -5.24 0.89
CA VAL A 59 -7.19 -6.62 0.88
C VAL A 59 -8.22 -7.53 0.20
N ILE A 60 -7.89 -8.04 -0.98
CA ILE A 60 -8.78 -8.93 -1.76
C ILE A 60 -8.40 -10.40 -1.62
N GLN A 61 -7.15 -10.70 -1.27
CA GLN A 61 -6.70 -12.07 -1.07
C GLN A 61 -5.54 -12.12 -0.07
N ARG A 62 -5.50 -13.18 0.74
CA ARG A 62 -4.37 -13.50 1.60
C ARG A 62 -3.92 -14.93 1.35
N SER A 63 -2.62 -15.13 1.19
CA SER A 63 -2.01 -16.45 1.07
C SER A 63 -0.73 -16.50 1.91
N GLY A 64 -0.84 -17.09 3.09
CA GLY A 64 0.25 -17.12 4.08
C GLY A 64 0.69 -15.70 4.47
N GLY A 65 1.96 -15.38 4.19
CA GLY A 65 2.56 -14.06 4.42
C GLY A 65 2.43 -13.07 3.26
N SER A 66 1.84 -13.49 2.13
CA SER A 66 1.59 -12.61 0.99
C SER A 66 0.14 -12.14 0.97
N VAL A 67 -0.06 -10.87 0.64
CA VAL A 67 -1.38 -10.23 0.58
C VAL A 67 -1.51 -9.54 -0.77
N VAL A 68 -2.62 -9.81 -1.45
CA VAL A 68 -2.99 -9.12 -2.69
C VAL A 68 -4.01 -8.06 -2.33
N VAL A 69 -3.77 -6.85 -2.82
CA VAL A 69 -4.65 -5.71 -2.61
C VAL A 69 -5.14 -5.14 -3.94
N ARG A 70 -6.35 -4.57 -3.93
CA ARG A 70 -6.84 -3.69 -5.00
C ARG A 70 -6.58 -2.25 -4.58
N ILE A 71 -5.93 -1.49 -5.46
CA ILE A 71 -5.61 -0.07 -5.22
C ILE A 71 -6.70 0.78 -5.85
N GLU A 72 -7.23 1.73 -5.09
CA GLU A 72 -8.25 2.68 -5.54
C GLU A 72 -7.82 4.10 -5.16
N ARG A 73 -8.17 5.07 -6.01
CA ARG A 73 -7.95 6.49 -5.73
C ARG A 73 -9.04 6.96 -4.75
N LYS A 74 -8.67 7.79 -3.78
CA LYS A 74 -9.60 8.45 -2.86
C LYS A 74 -10.29 9.65 -3.49
#